data_AF-A0A935M4D1-F1
#
_entry.id   AF-A0A935M4D1-F1
#
_cell.length_a   1.000
_cell.length_b   1.000
_cell.length_c   1.000
_cell.angle_alpha   90.00
_cell.angle_beta   90.00
_cell.angle_gamma   90.00
#
_symmetry.space_group_name_H-M   'P 1'
#
loop_
_entity.id
_entity.type
_entity.pdbx_description
1 polymer ?
#
loop_
_entity_poly.entity_id
_entity_poly.type
_entity_poly.pdbx_seq_one_letter_code
_entity_poly.pdbx_strand_id
1 'polypeptide(L)'
;MPIPEALAAAHGQGVLTLDSPSFRSLLAAAGVEAPATRDARVLGPLTAQGSWRLADAVLIVEPLRLKLDDTSLEGRLQASLAEPQGAEFELHGDSLDLTRYLEPEDAQGKPLVLDAEALQTLPVRGELSFERAQLAQLRMKGVRLTLELEDGRLRTRRP
;
A
#
# COMPACT_ATOMS: atom_id res chain seq x y z
N MET A 1 10.42 12.16 -21.68
CA MET A 1 10.59 11.30 -22.87
C MET A 1 9.20 10.98 -23.41
N PRO A 2 8.97 10.85 -24.73
CA PRO A 2 7.69 10.34 -25.21
C PRO A 2 7.53 8.88 -24.77
N ILE A 3 6.36 8.54 -24.22
CA ILE A 3 6.01 7.16 -23.85
C ILE A 3 6.13 6.30 -25.12
N PRO A 4 6.80 5.13 -25.08
CA PRO A 4 6.82 4.26 -26.24
C PRO A 4 5.39 3.86 -26.61
N GLU A 5 5.04 4.03 -27.89
CA GLU A 5 3.74 3.72 -28.52
C GLU A 5 3.19 2.32 -28.13
N ALA A 6 4.08 1.41 -27.74
CA ALA A 6 3.78 0.07 -27.24
C ALA A 6 2.92 0.05 -25.95
N LEU A 7 3.02 1.05 -25.07
CA LEU A 7 2.25 1.10 -23.82
C LEU A 7 0.84 1.68 -24.04
N ALA A 8 0.66 2.53 -25.05
CA ALA A 8 -0.64 3.12 -25.39
C ALA A 8 -1.65 2.09 -25.94
N ALA A 9 -1.16 0.98 -26.50
CA ALA A 9 -1.99 -0.13 -27.00
C ALA A 9 -2.01 -1.36 -26.07
N ALA A 10 -1.35 -1.29 -24.91
CA ALA A 10 -1.22 -2.41 -24.00
C ALA A 10 -2.56 -2.65 -23.29
N HIS A 11 -3.35 -3.59 -23.82
CA HIS A 11 -4.59 -4.03 -23.22
C HIS A 11 -4.40 -5.42 -22.65
N GLY A 12 -4.82 -5.62 -21.40
CA GLY A 12 -4.71 -6.89 -20.72
C GLY A 12 -5.73 -6.98 -19.61
N GLN A 13 -6.19 -8.17 -19.32
CA GLN A 13 -6.98 -8.43 -18.12
C GLN A 13 -6.63 -9.81 -17.60
N GLY A 14 -6.77 -9.99 -16.30
CA GLY A 14 -6.50 -11.26 -15.68
C GLY A 14 -6.87 -11.26 -14.22
N VAL A 15 -6.60 -12.40 -13.58
CA VAL A 15 -6.71 -12.53 -12.14
C VAL A 15 -5.30 -12.45 -11.57
N LEU A 16 -5.13 -11.60 -10.57
CA LEU A 16 -3.96 -11.53 -9.71
C LEU A 16 -4.23 -12.43 -8.51
N THR A 17 -3.35 -13.42 -8.29
CA THR A 17 -3.32 -14.20 -7.06
C THR A 17 -1.88 -14.21 -6.55
N LEU A 18 -1.67 -13.60 -5.40
CA LEU A 18 -0.44 -13.64 -4.64
C LEU A 18 -0.70 -14.44 -3.37
N ASP A 19 0.07 -15.49 -3.17
CA ASP A 19 0.14 -16.20 -1.90
C ASP A 19 1.59 -16.20 -1.47
N SER A 20 1.90 -15.39 -0.46
CA SER A 20 3.22 -15.31 0.12
C SER A 20 3.17 -15.77 1.57
N PRO A 21 4.00 -16.74 1.98
CA PRO A 21 4.05 -17.20 3.35
C PRO A 21 4.64 -16.15 4.31
N SER A 22 5.33 -15.13 3.78
CA SER A 22 5.99 -14.10 4.58
C SER A 22 6.19 -12.83 3.76
N PHE A 23 5.49 -11.75 4.13
CA PHE A 23 5.72 -10.43 3.55
C PHE A 23 7.13 -9.92 3.84
N ARG A 24 7.68 -10.22 5.02
CA ARG A 24 9.08 -9.93 5.37
C ARG A 24 10.07 -10.54 4.37
N SER A 25 9.82 -11.78 3.95
CA SER A 25 10.64 -12.45 2.94
C SER A 25 10.47 -11.84 1.55
N LEU A 26 9.27 -11.38 1.23
CA LEU A 26 8.96 -10.64 -0.01
C LEU A 26 9.72 -9.31 -0.08
N LEU A 27 9.73 -8.55 1.02
CA LEU A 27 10.50 -7.31 1.13
C LEU A 27 12.00 -7.57 0.97
N ALA A 28 12.53 -8.57 1.68
CA ALA A 28 13.94 -8.96 1.56
C ALA A 28 14.30 -9.38 0.13
N ALA A 29 13.42 -10.12 -0.56
CA ALA A 29 13.61 -10.49 -1.96
C ALA A 29 13.54 -9.28 -2.91
N ALA A 30 12.74 -8.27 -2.57
CA ALA A 30 12.68 -6.99 -3.28
C ALA A 30 13.85 -6.05 -2.94
N GLY A 31 14.78 -6.46 -2.07
CA GLY A 31 15.90 -5.63 -1.61
C GLY A 31 15.51 -4.55 -0.59
N VAL A 32 14.29 -4.61 -0.05
CA VAL A 32 13.81 -3.71 0.99
C VAL A 32 14.04 -4.35 2.36
N GLU A 33 14.81 -3.70 3.21
CA GLU A 33 14.94 -4.13 4.60
C GLU A 33 13.57 -4.00 5.29
N ALA A 34 13.03 -5.14 5.72
CA ALA A 34 11.76 -5.15 6.40
C ALA A 34 11.86 -4.39 7.74
N PRO A 35 10.89 -3.51 8.05
CA PRO A 35 10.97 -2.67 9.24
C PRO A 35 11.04 -3.51 10.52
N ALA A 36 11.74 -2.96 11.52
CA ALA A 36 11.72 -3.49 12.86
C ALA A 36 10.35 -3.23 13.48
N THR A 37 9.60 -4.28 13.77
CA THR A 37 8.24 -4.20 14.32
C THR A 37 8.24 -4.68 15.77
N ARG A 38 7.37 -4.09 16.60
CA ARG A 38 7.18 -4.46 18.02
C ARG A 38 6.78 -5.92 18.20
N ASP A 39 5.94 -6.43 17.31
CA ASP A 39 5.67 -7.87 17.23
C ASP A 39 6.51 -8.48 16.10
N ALA A 40 7.33 -9.48 16.41
CA ALA A 40 8.12 -10.20 15.41
C ALA A 40 7.25 -11.09 14.50
N ARG A 41 5.96 -11.27 14.84
CA ARG A 41 5.00 -12.09 14.10
C ARG A 41 4.17 -11.31 13.09
N VAL A 42 4.24 -9.98 13.07
CA VAL A 42 3.62 -9.19 11.98
C VAL A 42 4.48 -9.22 10.72
N LEU A 43 3.86 -8.91 9.58
CA LEU A 43 4.45 -9.11 8.24
C LEU A 43 4.58 -10.61 7.91
N GLY A 44 3.67 -11.43 8.43
CA GLY A 44 3.55 -12.85 8.18
C GLY A 44 2.95 -13.13 6.79
N PRO A 45 2.02 -14.09 6.65
CA PRO A 45 1.49 -14.45 5.35
C PRO A 45 0.70 -13.28 4.74
N LEU A 46 1.06 -12.93 3.51
CA LEU A 46 0.35 -11.97 2.68
C LEU A 46 -0.34 -12.74 1.57
N THR A 47 -1.66 -12.66 1.54
CA THR A 47 -2.44 -13.13 0.40
C THR A 47 -3.07 -11.93 -0.29
N ALA A 48 -2.96 -11.85 -1.61
CA ALA A 48 -3.63 -10.84 -2.42
C ALA A 48 -4.39 -11.53 -3.54
N GLN A 49 -5.63 -11.14 -3.75
CA GLN A 49 -6.47 -11.68 -4.81
C GLN A 49 -7.22 -10.52 -5.45
N GLY A 50 -7.25 -10.47 -6.77
CA GLY A 50 -8.08 -9.51 -7.45
C GLY A 50 -8.11 -9.69 -8.94
N SER A 51 -8.97 -8.93 -9.60
CA SER A 51 -9.01 -8.87 -11.06
C SER A 51 -8.31 -7.60 -11.50
N TRP A 52 -7.30 -7.73 -12.37
CA TRP A 52 -6.62 -6.59 -12.96
C TRP A 52 -7.05 -6.40 -14.40
N ARG A 53 -7.09 -5.15 -14.84
CA ARG A 53 -7.34 -4.75 -16.21
C ARG A 53 -6.45 -3.56 -16.54
N LEU A 54 -5.63 -3.71 -17.56
CA LEU A 54 -4.85 -2.65 -18.18
C LEU A 54 -5.56 -2.25 -19.49
N ALA A 55 -5.91 -0.99 -19.64
CA ALA A 55 -6.40 -0.43 -20.89
C ALA A 55 -5.98 1.04 -20.99
N ASP A 56 -5.59 1.50 -22.17
CA ASP A 56 -5.21 2.92 -22.40
C ASP A 56 -4.15 3.43 -21.41
N ALA A 57 -3.15 2.59 -21.08
CA ALA A 57 -2.15 2.84 -20.05
C ALA A 57 -2.70 3.06 -18.62
N VAL A 58 -3.94 2.66 -18.34
CA VAL A 58 -4.54 2.68 -17.00
C VAL A 58 -4.69 1.25 -16.49
N LEU A 59 -3.99 0.95 -15.39
CA LEU A 59 -4.11 -0.30 -14.64
C LEU A 59 -5.17 -0.14 -13.55
N ILE A 60 -6.23 -0.94 -13.62
CA ILE A 60 -7.27 -1.02 -12.59
C ILE A 60 -7.25 -2.42 -11.99
N VAL A 61 -7.27 -2.50 -10.66
CA VAL A 61 -7.35 -3.74 -9.89
C VAL A 61 -8.58 -3.64 -9.00
N GLU A 62 -9.64 -4.33 -9.40
CA GLU A 62 -10.93 -4.33 -8.69
C GLU A 62 -11.73 -5.62 -9.00
N PRO A 63 -12.27 -6.31 -7.99
CA PRO A 63 -12.03 -6.09 -6.56
C PRO A 63 -10.60 -6.50 -6.19
N LEU A 64 -9.94 -5.75 -5.31
CA LEU A 64 -8.67 -6.13 -4.68
C LEU A 64 -8.96 -6.58 -3.25
N ARG A 65 -8.61 -7.82 -2.92
CA ARG A 65 -8.68 -8.38 -1.58
C ARG A 65 -7.28 -8.73 -1.13
N LEU A 66 -6.82 -8.05 -0.09
CA LEU A 66 -5.53 -8.23 0.53
C LEU A 66 -5.77 -8.73 1.95
N LYS A 67 -5.08 -9.79 2.35
CA LYS A 67 -5.09 -10.24 3.73
C LYS A 67 -3.66 -10.34 4.21
N LEU A 68 -3.36 -9.56 5.23
CA LEU A 68 -2.06 -9.52 5.89
C LEU A 68 -2.28 -9.77 7.38
N ASP A 69 -1.65 -10.83 7.88
CA ASP A 69 -1.80 -11.26 9.27
C ASP A 69 -3.31 -11.50 9.62
N ASP A 70 -3.84 -10.76 10.60
CA ASP A 70 -5.24 -10.80 11.02
C ASP A 70 -6.11 -9.72 10.34
N THR A 71 -5.53 -8.91 9.44
CA THR A 71 -6.20 -7.78 8.79
C THR A 71 -6.64 -8.16 7.38
N SER A 72 -7.93 -8.00 7.09
CA SER A 72 -8.46 -8.12 5.74
C SER A 72 -8.76 -6.75 5.19
N LEU A 73 -8.23 -6.45 4.00
CA LEU A 73 -8.38 -5.21 3.24
C LEU A 73 -9.08 -5.54 1.93
N GLU A 74 -10.14 -4.82 1.62
CA GLU A 74 -10.86 -4.94 0.35
C GLU A 74 -10.99 -3.58 -0.30
N GLY A 75 -10.93 -3.50 -1.62
CA GLY A 75 -11.15 -2.23 -2.31
C GLY A 75 -10.72 -2.24 -3.76
N ARG A 76 -10.19 -1.12 -4.21
CA ARG A 76 -9.73 -0.94 -5.59
C ARG A 76 -8.43 -0.14 -5.66
N LEU A 77 -7.64 -0.45 -6.67
CA LEU A 77 -6.43 0.30 -7.01
C LEU A 77 -6.51 0.68 -8.48
N GLN A 78 -6.18 1.93 -8.79
CA GLN A 78 -6.09 2.45 -10.13
C GLN A 78 -4.76 3.18 -10.28
N ALA A 79 -3.94 2.81 -11.25
CA ALA A 79 -2.68 3.49 -11.53
C ALA A 79 -2.61 3.83 -13.01
N SER A 80 -2.32 5.08 -13.34
CA SER A 80 -1.98 5.44 -14.70
C SER A 80 -0.48 5.24 -14.93
N LEU A 81 -0.15 4.44 -15.93
CA LEU A 81 1.21 4.21 -16.42
C LEU A 81 1.63 5.28 -17.44
N ALA A 82 0.70 6.13 -17.89
CA ALA A 82 1.00 7.30 -18.69
C ALA A 82 1.39 8.48 -17.77
N GLU A 83 2.64 8.96 -17.89
CA GLU A 83 3.16 10.13 -17.16
C GLU A 83 2.28 11.37 -17.39
N PRO A 84 2.09 12.25 -16.38
CA PRO A 84 2.29 12.08 -14.94
C PRO A 84 0.91 11.94 -14.27
N GLN A 85 0.14 10.91 -14.63
CA GLN A 85 -1.15 10.67 -14.01
C GLN A 85 -0.95 9.69 -12.85
N GLY A 86 -1.36 10.09 -11.66
CA GLY A 86 -1.01 9.41 -10.41
C GLY A 86 -1.57 7.99 -10.22
N ALA A 87 -1.22 7.42 -9.07
CA ALA A 87 -1.85 6.22 -8.55
C ALA A 87 -2.93 6.61 -7.52
N GLU A 88 -4.12 6.06 -7.70
CA GLU A 88 -5.25 6.17 -6.79
C GLU A 88 -5.56 4.81 -6.15
N PHE A 89 -5.73 4.77 -4.83
CA PHE A 89 -6.19 3.56 -4.17
C PHE A 89 -7.26 3.85 -3.13
N GLU A 90 -8.25 2.99 -3.02
CA GLU A 90 -9.26 3.04 -1.97
C GLU A 90 -9.36 1.64 -1.37
N LEU A 91 -8.90 1.51 -0.13
CA LEU A 91 -8.87 0.24 0.60
C LEU A 91 -9.66 0.38 1.89
N HIS A 92 -10.50 -0.60 2.16
CA HIS A 92 -11.30 -0.71 3.36
C HIS A 92 -10.91 -1.96 4.12
N GLY A 93 -10.47 -1.80 5.37
CA GLY A 93 -10.05 -2.87 6.25
C GLY A 93 -10.99 -3.11 7.43
N ASP A 94 -10.96 -4.32 7.97
CA ASP A 94 -11.75 -4.71 9.14
C ASP A 94 -11.16 -4.18 10.47
N SER A 95 -10.00 -4.70 10.86
CA SER A 95 -9.34 -4.37 12.11
C SER A 95 -7.83 -4.30 11.93
N LEU A 96 -7.25 -3.13 12.19
CA LEU A 96 -5.82 -2.93 12.14
C LEU A 96 -5.25 -2.68 13.55
N ASP A 97 -4.35 -3.53 14.01
CA ASP A 97 -3.60 -3.28 15.24
C ASP A 97 -2.29 -2.55 14.94
N LEU A 98 -2.37 -1.22 14.84
CA LEU A 98 -1.23 -0.33 14.60
C LEU A 98 -0.12 -0.51 15.64
N THR A 99 -0.47 -0.91 16.86
CA THR A 99 0.48 -1.16 17.96
C THR A 99 1.56 -2.16 17.58
N ARG A 100 1.17 -3.21 16.83
CA ARG A 100 2.09 -4.30 16.45
C ARG A 100 3.08 -3.87 15.37
N TYR A 101 2.72 -2.87 14.56
CA TYR A 101 3.52 -2.32 13.47
C TYR A 101 4.41 -1.14 13.91
N LEU A 102 4.31 -0.68 15.17
CA LEU A 102 5.22 0.32 15.71
C LEU A 102 6.63 -0.26 15.85
N GLU A 103 7.64 0.61 15.76
CA GLU A 103 9.02 0.25 16.09
C GLU A 103 9.12 -0.15 17.57
N PRO A 104 9.96 -1.14 17.93
CA PRO A 104 10.29 -1.44 19.33
C PRO A 104 10.76 -0.17 20.05
N GLU A 105 10.42 -0.02 21.33
CA GLU A 105 10.83 1.16 22.12
C GLU A 105 12.35 1.34 22.23
N ASP A 106 13.12 0.27 22.01
CA ASP A 106 14.59 0.27 21.96
C ASP A 106 15.18 0.25 20.54
N ALA A 107 14.35 0.25 19.50
CA ALA A 107 14.85 0.33 18.14
C ALA A 107 15.28 1.77 17.87
N GLN A 108 16.59 1.99 17.78
CA GLN A 108 17.15 3.14 17.07
C GLN A 108 16.77 2.99 15.59
N GLY A 109 15.54 3.39 15.25
CA GLY A 109 15.03 3.38 13.89
C GLY A 109 16.00 4.18 13.04
N LYS A 110 16.73 3.50 12.14
CA LYS A 110 17.33 4.22 11.02
C LYS A 110 16.16 4.90 10.31
N PRO A 111 16.19 6.23 10.15
CA PRO A 111 15.15 6.91 9.39
C PRO A 111 15.00 6.16 8.08
N LEU A 112 13.76 5.76 7.74
CA LEU A 112 13.46 5.29 6.41
C LEU A 112 13.86 6.44 5.48
N VAL A 113 15.04 6.35 4.86
CA VAL A 113 15.53 7.33 3.90
C VAL A 113 14.73 7.05 2.64
N LEU A 114 13.51 7.57 2.63
CA LEU A 114 12.72 7.65 1.42
C LEU A 114 13.37 8.75 0.60
N ASP A 115 13.90 8.38 -0.57
CA ASP A 115 14.43 9.35 -1.52
C ASP A 115 13.32 10.35 -1.86
N ALA A 116 13.45 11.57 -1.36
CA ALA A 116 12.46 12.61 -1.54
C ALA A 116 12.25 12.93 -3.02
N GLU A 117 13.27 12.74 -3.87
CA GLU A 117 13.16 12.85 -5.32
C GLU A 117 12.30 11.74 -5.95
N ALA A 118 12.39 10.50 -5.45
CA ALA A 118 11.53 9.39 -5.91
C ALA A 118 10.06 9.56 -5.47
N LEU A 119 9.83 10.24 -4.34
CA LEU A 119 8.48 10.57 -3.86
C LEU A 119 7.85 11.79 -4.54
N GLN A 120 8.68 12.71 -5.07
CA GLN A 120 8.20 13.90 -5.78
C GLN A 120 7.63 13.57 -7.17
N THR A 121 8.03 12.45 -7.76
CA THR A 121 7.63 12.05 -9.12
C THR A 121 6.43 11.09 -9.15
N LEU A 122 5.97 10.63 -7.99
CA LEU A 122 4.87 9.70 -7.88
C LEU A 122 3.65 10.39 -7.24
N PRO A 123 2.77 11.04 -8.04
CA PRO A 123 1.51 11.52 -7.52
C PRO A 123 0.71 10.31 -7.03
N VAL A 124 0.60 10.14 -5.71
CA VAL A 124 -0.18 9.04 -5.12
C VAL A 124 -1.26 9.65 -4.26
N ARG A 125 -2.51 9.33 -4.58
CA ARG A 125 -3.65 9.66 -3.74
C ARG A 125 -4.31 8.38 -3.28
N GLY A 126 -4.81 8.35 -2.07
CA GLY A 126 -5.58 7.20 -1.66
C GLY A 126 -6.20 7.34 -0.29
N GLU A 127 -7.19 6.49 -0.06
CA GLU A 127 -7.87 6.38 1.20
C GLU A 127 -7.71 4.95 1.72
N LEU A 128 -7.20 4.82 2.94
CA LEU A 128 -7.31 3.62 3.74
C LEU A 128 -8.31 3.86 4.85
N SER A 129 -9.41 3.13 4.84
CA SER A 129 -10.39 3.14 5.93
C SER A 129 -10.34 1.83 6.70
N PHE A 130 -10.56 1.87 8.00
CA PHE A 130 -10.62 0.70 8.87
C PHE A 130 -11.86 0.79 9.76
N GLU A 131 -12.64 -0.29 9.85
CA GLU A 131 -13.76 -0.32 10.80
C GLU A 131 -13.28 -0.15 12.23
N ARG A 132 -12.14 -0.77 12.55
CA ARG A 132 -11.49 -0.70 13.87
C ARG A 132 -9.99 -0.52 13.70
N ALA A 133 -9.40 0.35 14.52
CA ALA A 133 -7.96 0.34 14.73
C ALA A 133 -7.61 0.35 16.20
N GLN A 134 -6.52 -0.31 16.55
CA GLN A 134 -5.97 -0.30 17.90
C GLN A 134 -4.58 0.33 17.88
N LEU A 135 -4.37 1.32 18.75
CA LEU A 135 -3.07 1.92 19.00
C LEU A 135 -2.81 1.94 20.51
N ALA A 136 -1.91 1.09 20.97
CA ALA A 136 -1.69 0.81 22.39
C ALA A 136 -3.01 0.43 23.09
N GLN A 137 -3.45 1.26 24.04
CA GLN A 137 -4.70 1.07 24.78
C GLN A 137 -5.90 1.77 24.11
N LEU A 138 -5.65 2.57 23.07
CA LEU A 138 -6.69 3.31 22.37
C LEU A 138 -7.35 2.42 21.32
N ARG A 139 -8.66 2.22 21.45
CA ARG A 139 -9.48 1.54 20.44
C ARG A 139 -10.30 2.58 19.69
N MET A 140 -10.02 2.72 18.41
CA MET A 140 -10.68 3.64 17.50
C MET A 140 -11.64 2.86 16.60
N LYS A 141 -12.76 3.48 16.26
CA LYS A 141 -13.73 2.95 15.29
C LYS A 141 -13.83 3.92 14.12
N GLY A 142 -13.99 3.41 12.90
CA GLY A 142 -14.15 4.23 11.69
C GLY A 142 -12.94 5.10 11.42
N VAL A 143 -11.76 4.49 11.38
CA VAL A 143 -10.50 5.21 11.15
C VAL A 143 -10.34 5.41 9.66
N ARG A 144 -10.03 6.63 9.24
CA ARG A 144 -9.77 6.98 7.84
C ARG A 144 -8.43 7.67 7.74
N LEU A 145 -7.58 7.15 6.87
CA LEU A 145 -6.25 7.65 6.56
C LEU A 145 -6.27 8.05 5.10
N THR A 146 -6.22 9.34 4.84
CA THR A 146 -6.05 9.85 3.48
C THR A 146 -4.57 10.11 3.25
N LEU A 147 -4.02 9.49 2.20
CA LEU A 147 -2.66 9.65 1.76
C LEU A 147 -2.68 10.52 0.50
N GLU A 148 -2.13 11.72 0.59
CA GLU A 148 -1.91 12.59 -0.57
C GLU A 148 -0.42 12.89 -0.63
N LEU A 149 0.25 12.33 -1.66
CA LEU A 149 1.62 12.66 -2.03
C LEU A 149 1.55 13.54 -3.27
N GLU A 150 1.67 14.84 -3.03
CA GLU A 150 1.93 15.86 -4.03
C GLU A 150 3.21 16.60 -3.63
N ASP A 151 4.14 16.76 -4.56
CA ASP A 151 5.38 17.54 -4.38
C ASP A 151 6.24 17.12 -3.17
N GLY A 152 6.29 15.82 -2.85
CA GLY A 152 7.14 15.29 -1.77
C GLY A 152 6.67 15.66 -0.36
N ARG A 153 5.43 16.13 -0.18
CA ARG A 153 4.86 16.44 1.13
C ARG A 153 3.73 15.48 1.48
N LEU A 154 3.99 14.61 2.47
CA LEU A 154 2.96 13.80 3.11
C LEU A 154 1.97 14.71 3.85
N ARG A 155 0.78 14.95 3.28
CA ARG A 155 -0.29 15.68 3.97
C ARG A 155 -1.27 14.67 4.58
N THR A 156 -1.10 14.39 5.87
CA THR A 156 -2.12 13.64 6.62
C THR A 156 -3.20 14.61 7.06
N ARG A 157 -4.35 14.64 6.37
CA ARG A 157 -5.51 15.40 6.83
C ARG A 157 -6.23 14.57 7.90
N ARG A 158 -6.17 15.00 9.16
CA ARG A 158 -7.10 14.49 10.19
C ARG A 158 -8.47 15.15 10.02
N PRO A 159 -9.58 14.40 10.17
CA PRO A 159 -10.91 14.98 10.32
C PRO A 159 -11.03 15.77 11.63
#